data_AF-A0A821M6E7-F1
#
_entry.id   AF-A0A821M6E7-F1
#
_cell.length_a   1.000
_cell.length_b   1.000
_cell.length_c   1.000
_cell.angle_alpha   90.00
_cell.angle_beta   90.00
_cell.angle_gamma   90.00
#
_symmetry.space_group_name_H-M   'P 1'
#
loop_
_entity.id
_entity.type
_entity.pdbx_description
1 polymer ?
#
loop_
_entity_poly.entity_id
_entity_poly.type
_entity_poly.pdbx_seq_one_letter_code
_entity_poly.pdbx_strand_id
1 'polypeptide(L)' 'IDLIWHSHMQEPLKYVADCIRLVGYVNNHSPWPQIDDDTMEKSCDKTNDIWKKEFDSDITTDHV' A
#
# COMPACT_ATOMS: atom_id res chain seq x y z
N ILE A 1 -6.12 8.70 -12.35
CA ILE A 1 -4.66 8.89 -12.18
C ILE A 1 -4.13 7.84 -11.21
N ASP A 2 -4.71 7.77 -10.01
CA ASP A 2 -4.35 6.81 -8.96
C ASP A 2 -4.32 5.33 -9.41
N LEU A 3 -5.42 4.82 -10.00
CA LEU A 3 -5.49 3.44 -10.50
C LEU A 3 -4.41 3.08 -11.52
N ILE A 4 -4.09 4.01 -12.43
CA ILE A 4 -3.07 3.79 -13.47
C ILE A 4 -1.69 3.72 -12.81
N TRP A 5 -1.42 4.61 -11.87
CA TRP A 5 -0.17 4.61 -11.11
C TRP A 5 0.00 3.32 -10.29
N HIS A 6 -1.03 2.89 -9.55
CA HIS A 6 -1.03 1.61 -8.83
C HIS A 6 -0.81 0.39 -9.75
N SER A 7 -1.43 0.40 -10.93
CA SER A 7 -1.26 -0.67 -11.93
C SER A 7 0.18 -0.70 -12.45
N HIS A 8 0.78 0.47 -12.68
CA HIS A 8 2.15 0.57 -13.17
C HIS A 8 3.18 0.11 -12.12
N MET A 9 2.92 0.36 -10.83
CA MET A 9 3.79 -0.10 -9.74
C MET A 9 3.88 -1.62 -9.60
N GLN A 10 2.95 -2.39 -10.19
CA GLN A 10 3.01 -3.86 -10.16
C GLN A 10 4.23 -4.43 -10.90
N GLU A 11 4.85 -3.64 -11.78
CA GLU A 11 6.11 -3.98 -12.44
C GLU A 11 7.20 -2.96 -12.13
N PRO A 12 7.89 -3.10 -10.98
CA PRO A 12 8.72 -2.03 -10.41
C PRO A 12 9.90 -1.61 -11.31
N LEU A 13 10.47 -2.53 -12.08
CA LEU A 13 11.57 -2.22 -12.99
C LEU A 13 11.12 -1.34 -14.16
N LYS A 14 9.97 -1.64 -14.77
CA LYS A 14 9.41 -0.80 -15.84
C LYS A 14 8.92 0.53 -15.30
N TYR A 15 8.28 0.53 -14.13
CA TYR A 15 7.87 1.73 -13.42
C TYR A 15 9.02 2.72 -13.26
N VAL A 16 10.14 2.27 -12.68
CA VAL A 16 11.32 3.11 -12.48
C VAL A 16 11.88 3.59 -13.80
N ALA A 17 12.05 2.71 -14.79
CA ALA A 17 12.60 3.07 -16.10
C ALA A 17 11.74 4.16 -16.79
N ASP A 18 10.42 4.00 -16.78
CA ASP A 18 9.49 4.95 -17.37
C ASP A 18 9.41 6.26 -16.59
N CYS A 19 9.44 6.22 -15.26
CA CYS A 19 9.52 7.42 -14.43
C CYS A 19 10.79 8.23 -14.72
N ILE A 20 11.95 7.58 -14.76
CA ILE A 20 13.21 8.24 -15.09
C ILE A 20 13.16 8.80 -16.52
N ARG A 21 12.62 8.05 -17.48
CA ARG A 21 12.54 8.45 -18.90
C ARG A 21 11.58 9.62 -19.14
N LEU A 22 10.43 9.65 -18.48
CA LEU A 22 9.35 10.61 -18.75
C LEU A 22 9.43 11.86 -17.87
N VAL A 23 9.79 11.71 -16.59
CA VAL A 23 9.74 12.80 -15.59
C VAL A 23 11.05 13.02 -14.85
N GLY A 24 12.05 12.14 -15.00
CA GLY A 24 13.40 12.32 -14.46
C GLY A 24 13.59 11.92 -13.00
N TYR A 25 12.55 11.44 -12.32
CA TYR A 25 12.60 10.95 -10.94
C TYR A 25 11.55 9.85 -10.71
N VAL A 26 11.77 9.01 -9.71
CA VAL A 26 10.78 8.00 -9.29
C VAL A 26 9.70 8.70 -8.47
N ASN A 27 8.45 8.62 -8.93
CA ASN A 27 7.32 9.23 -8.23
C ASN A 27 6.91 8.34 -7.04
N ASN A 28 7.35 8.69 -5.84
CA ASN A 28 7.02 7.92 -4.65
C ASN A 28 5.61 8.25 -4.16
N HIS A 29 4.91 7.23 -3.64
CA HIS A 29 3.61 7.45 -3.01
C HIS A 29 3.77 8.25 -1.72
N SER A 30 3.06 9.37 -1.62
CA SER A 30 2.83 10.05 -0.34
C SER A 30 1.32 10.03 -0.08
N PRO A 31 0.80 9.10 0.75
CA PRO A 31 -0.62 9.05 1.03
C PRO A 31 -1.11 10.36 1.66
N TRP A 32 -2.33 10.76 1.32
CA TRP A 32 -3.04 11.88 1.93
C TRP A 32 -4.37 11.40 2.51
N PRO A 33 -4.74 11.79 3.74
CA PRO A 33 -3.96 12.62 4.66
C PRO A 33 -2.73 11.89 5.19
N GLN A 34 -1.67 12.64 5.50
CA GLN A 34 -0.58 12.09 6.29
C GLN A 34 -1.11 11.87 7.70
N ILE A 35 -1.15 10.61 8.12
CA ILE A 35 -1.56 10.20 9.47
C ILE A 35 -0.33 9.73 10.23
N ASP A 36 -0.34 9.92 11.55
CA ASP A 36 0.72 9.43 12.42
C ASP A 36 0.68 7.91 12.57
N ASP A 37 1.79 7.35 13.04
CA ASP A 37 1.97 5.90 13.17
C ASP A 37 0.92 5.27 14.11
N ASP A 38 0.49 5.95 15.17
CA ASP A 38 -0.52 5.45 16.11
C ASP A 38 -1.92 5.41 15.46
N THR A 39 -2.26 6.41 14.65
CA THR A 39 -3.50 6.37 13.84
C THR A 39 -3.47 5.25 12.79
N MET A 40 -2.31 5.00 12.18
CA MET A 40 -2.13 3.89 11.22
C MET A 40 -2.27 2.53 11.92
N GLU A 41 -1.62 2.34 13.07
CA GLU A 41 -1.68 1.10 13.86
C GLU A 41 -3.12 0.76 14.27
N LYS A 42 -3.87 1.73 14.77
CA LYS A 42 -5.31 1.55 15.08
C LYS A 42 -6.15 1.12 13.87
N SER A 43 -5.78 1.59 12.68
CA SER A 43 -6.47 1.22 11.44
C SER A 43 -6.13 -0.21 11.01
N CYS A 44 -4.89 -0.66 11.24
CA CYS A 44 -4.48 -2.06 11.09
C CYS A 44 -5.22 -2.97 12.08
N ASP A 45 -5.27 -2.62 13.37
CA ASP A 45 -5.96 -3.38 14.40
C ASP A 45 -7.45 -3.57 14.05
N LYS A 46 -8.10 -2.48 13.62
CA LYS A 46 -9.50 -2.54 13.18
C LYS A 46 -9.70 -3.48 11.98
N THR A 47 -8.75 -3.50 11.04
CA THR A 47 -8.80 -4.42 9.91
C THR A 47 -8.66 -5.87 10.37
N ASN A 48 -7.75 -6.14 11.30
CA ASN A 48 -7.54 -7.46 11.90
C ASN A 48 -8.78 -7.93 12.66
N ASP A 49 -9.41 -7.07 13.45
CA ASP A 49 -10.63 -7.37 14.20
C ASP A 49 -11.80 -7.74 13.28
N ILE A 50 -11.98 -6.97 12.20
CA ILE A 50 -13.00 -7.26 11.18
C ILE A 50 -12.67 -8.59 10.50
N TRP A 51 -11.43 -8.83 10.12
CA TRP A 51 -11.03 -10.09 9.48
C TRP A 51 -11.32 -11.30 10.37
N LYS A 52 -10.90 -11.25 11.64
CA LYS A 52 -11.15 -12.30 12.64
C LYS A 52 -12.64 -12.57 12.79
N LYS A 53 -13.46 -11.52 12.82
CA LYS A 53 -14.92 -11.63 12.93
C LYS A 53 -15.55 -12.30 11.70
N GLU A 54 -15.07 -12.00 10.50
CA GLU A 54 -15.68 -12.49 9.25
C GLU A 54 -15.18 -13.88 8.84
N PHE A 55 -13.94 -14.25 9.18
CA PHE A 55 -13.27 -15.46 8.68
C PHE A 55 -12.78 -16.43 9.77
N ASP A 56 -12.91 -16.09 11.06
CA ASP A 56 -12.43 -16.90 12.20
C ASP A 56 -10.94 -17.29 12.08
N SER A 57 -10.15 -16.44 11.42
CA SER A 57 -8.71 -16.62 11.22
C SER A 57 -7.95 -15.34 11.53
N ASP A 58 -6.65 -15.45 11.80
CA ASP A 58 -5.77 -14.30 11.98
C ASP A 58 -5.06 -13.99 10.66
N ILE A 59 -5.26 -12.77 10.14
CA ILE A 59 -4.63 -12.31 8.89
C ILE A 59 -3.10 -12.24 9.02
N THR A 60 -2.57 -12.16 10.25
CA THR A 60 -1.12 -12.08 10.50
C THR A 60 -0.42 -13.45 10.47
N THR A 61 -1.16 -14.56 10.57
CA THR A 61 -0.58 -15.91 10.61
C THR A 61 -0.26 -16.51 9.25
N ASP A 62 -0.69 -15.91 8.14
CA ASP A 62 -0.56 -16.47 6.78
C ASP A 62 0.71 -16.01 6.02
N HIS A 63 1.69 -15.41 6.70
CA HIS A 63 2.87 -14.80 6.06
C HIS A 63 4.24 -15.29 6.56
N VAL A 64 4.34 -16.56 6.99
CA VAL A 64 5.63 -17.25 7.17
C VAL A 64 5.90 -18.24 6.05
#